data_AF-A0A9E5YCC8-F1
#
_entry.id   AF-A0A9E5YCC8-F1
#
_cell.length_a   1.000
_cell.length_b   1.000
_cell.length_c   1.000
_cell.angle_alpha   90.00
_cell.angle_beta   90.00
_cell.angle_gamma   90.00
#
_symmetry.space_group_name_H-M   'P 1'
#
loop_
_entity.id
_entity.type
_entity.pdbx_description
1 polymer ?
#
loop_
_entity_poly.entity_id
_entity_poly.type
_entity_poly.pdbx_seq_one_letter_code
_entity_poly.pdbx_strand_id
1 'polypeptide(L)' 'MFTKEEYVEYFRELEDIIKKTLTIYTDMLNSLEDQIVRSSLEVLATENMDAYRFMKQEKERL' A
#
# COMPACT_ATOMS: atom_id res chain seq x y z
N MET A 1 -21.35 7.91 13.35
CA MET A 1 -20.63 8.92 12.55
C MET A 1 -19.19 8.85 13.01
N PHE A 2 -18.23 8.59 12.11
CA PHE A 2 -16.82 8.59 12.51
C PHE A 2 -16.42 9.98 12.99
N THR A 3 -15.73 10.05 14.11
CA THR A 3 -15.04 11.26 14.54
C THR A 3 -13.78 11.47 13.70
N LYS A 4 -13.27 12.71 13.66
CA LYS A 4 -12.03 13.03 12.93
C LYS A 4 -10.84 12.18 13.44
N GLU A 5 -10.76 11.93 14.74
CA GLU A 5 -9.69 11.14 15.35
C GLU A 5 -9.76 9.66 14.95
N GLU A 6 -10.94 9.06 14.95
CA GLU A 6 -11.15 7.69 14.45
C GLU A 6 -10.79 7.56 12.96
N TYR A 7 -11.05 8.61 12.18
CA TYR A 7 -10.71 8.64 10.75
C TYR A 7 -9.20 8.75 10.51
N VAL A 8 -8.50 9.57 11.30
CA VAL A 8 -7.04 9.71 11.23
C VAL A 8 -6.33 8.42 11.66
N GLU A 9 -6.85 7.74 12.70
CA GLU A 9 -6.30 6.47 13.16
C GLU A 9 -6.54 5.35 12.15
N TYR A 10 -7.74 5.28 11.56
CA TYR A 10 -8.04 4.36 10.45
C TYR A 10 -7.04 4.52 9.29
N PHE A 11 -6.75 5.75 8.90
CA PHE A 11 -5.74 6.01 7.86
C PHE A 11 -4.32 5.63 8.29
N ARG A 12 -3.97 5.75 9.57
CA ARG A 12 -2.67 5.31 10.08
C ARG A 12 -2.54 3.78 10.00
N GLU A 13 -3.58 3.03 10.35
CA GLU A 13 -3.58 1.57 10.25
C GLU A 13 -3.46 1.10 8.79
N LEU A 14 -4.23 1.69 7.89
CA LEU A 14 -4.13 1.41 6.45
C LEU A 14 -2.73 1.75 5.91
N GLU A 15 -2.13 2.85 6.36
CA GLU A 15 -0.78 3.25 5.97
C GLU A 15 0.26 2.18 6.33
N ASP A 16 0.15 1.62 7.53
CA ASP A 16 1.06 0.58 8.01
C ASP A 16 0.87 -0.74 7.24
N ILE A 17 -0.38 -1.12 6.94
CA ILE A 17 -0.70 -2.31 6.15
C ILE A 17 -0.10 -2.19 4.74
N ILE A 18 -0.32 -1.07 4.04
CA ILE A 18 0.18 -0.90 2.69
C ILE A 18 1.72 -0.89 2.66
N LYS A 19 2.37 -0.27 3.64
CA LYS A 19 3.85 -0.30 3.77
C LYS A 19 4.39 -1.70 3.95
N LYS A 20 3.76 -2.51 4.81
CA LYS A 20 4.15 -3.92 5.02
C LYS A 20 3.97 -4.73 3.74
N THR A 21 2.84 -4.58 3.06
CA THR A 21 2.56 -5.26 1.79
C THR A 21 3.59 -4.90 0.71
N LEU A 22 3.93 -3.62 0.56
CA LEU A 22 4.92 -3.17 -0.41
C LEU A 22 6.33 -3.69 -0.11
N THR A 23 6.67 -3.81 1.18
CA THR A 23 7.95 -4.41 1.61
C THR A 23 8.01 -5.88 1.18
N ILE A 24 6.94 -6.65 1.46
CA ILE A 24 6.83 -8.06 1.06
C ILE A 24 6.95 -8.20 -0.46
N TYR A 25 6.25 -7.38 -1.23
CA TYR A 25 6.32 -7.43 -2.69
C TYR A 25 7.71 -7.08 -3.21
N THR A 26 8.40 -6.11 -2.60
CA THR A 26 9.76 -5.74 -2.97
C THR A 26 10.73 -6.90 -2.71
N ASP A 27 10.63 -7.54 -1.55
CA ASP A 27 11.46 -8.70 -1.19
C ASP A 27 11.21 -9.88 -2.14
N MET A 28 9.94 -10.15 -2.45
CA MET A 28 9.55 -11.18 -3.42
C MET A 28 10.09 -10.87 -4.82
N LEU A 29 9.95 -9.63 -5.32
CA LEU A 29 10.48 -9.22 -6.63
C LEU A 29 12.00 -9.38 -6.73
N ASN A 30 12.73 -9.16 -5.63
CA ASN A 30 14.18 -9.33 -5.58
C ASN A 30 14.62 -10.81 -5.56
N SER A 31 13.74 -11.72 -5.11
CA SER A 31 14.03 -13.15 -4.99
C SER A 31 13.48 -14.01 -6.14
N LEU A 32 12.54 -13.47 -6.93
CA LEU A 32 11.86 -14.23 -7.98
C LEU A 32 12.67 -14.31 -9.28
N GLU A 33 12.96 -15.54 -9.69
CA GLU A 33 13.54 -15.84 -11.00
C GLU A 33 12.47 -16.03 -12.10
N ASP A 34 11.23 -16.37 -11.71
CA ASP A 34 10.11 -16.53 -12.64
C ASP A 34 9.58 -15.18 -13.14
N GLN A 35 9.74 -14.93 -14.44
CA GLN A 35 9.37 -13.68 -15.09
C GLN A 35 7.84 -13.42 -15.14
N ILE A 36 7.01 -14.47 -15.18
CA ILE A 36 5.55 -14.33 -15.21
C ILE A 36 5.07 -13.89 -13.83
N VAL A 37 5.53 -14.57 -12.78
CA VAL A 37 5.17 -14.23 -11.39
C VAL A 37 5.66 -12.84 -11.02
N ARG A 38 6.87 -12.49 -11.47
CA ARG A 38 7.45 -11.15 -11.28
C ARG A 38 6.57 -10.06 -11.91
N SER A 39 6.13 -10.24 -13.15
CA SER A 39 5.27 -9.26 -13.85
C SER A 39 3.93 -9.06 -13.12
N SER A 40 3.29 -10.14 -12.66
CA SER A 40 2.06 -10.03 -11.86
C SER A 40 2.29 -9.28 -10.54
N LEU A 41 3.43 -9.52 -9.90
CA LEU A 41 3.78 -8.86 -8.64
C LEU A 41 4.12 -7.36 -8.81
N GLU A 42 4.72 -6.97 -9.93
CA GLU A 42 4.96 -5.57 -10.28
C GLU A 42 3.65 -4.78 -10.47
N VAL A 43 2.63 -5.40 -11.07
CA VAL A 43 1.28 -4.81 -11.18
C VAL A 43 0.67 -4.60 -9.79
N LEU A 44 0.69 -5.63 -8.93
CA LEU A 44 0.15 -5.53 -7.58
C LEU A 44 0.89 -4.48 -6.72
N ALA A 45 2.20 -4.37 -6.87
CA ALA A 45 3.00 -3.34 -6.19
C ALA A 45 2.62 -1.93 -6.68
N THR A 46 2.40 -1.76 -7.98
CA THR A 46 1.97 -0.48 -8.56
C THR A 46 0.58 -0.07 -8.04
N GLU A 47 -0.39 -0.98 -8.05
CA GLU A 47 -1.73 -0.71 -7.52
C GLU A 47 -1.71 -0.32 -6.03
N ASN A 48 -0.88 -1.00 -5.22
CA ASN A 48 -0.72 -0.67 -3.80
C ASN A 48 -0.04 0.69 -3.59
N MET A 49 0.93 1.06 -4.44
CA MET A 49 1.56 2.39 -4.39
C MET A 49 0.56 3.49 -4.74
N ASP A 50 -0.34 3.26 -5.69
CA ASP A 50 -1.36 4.25 -6.05
C ASP A 50 -2.44 4.37 -4.97
N ALA A 51 -2.85 3.25 -4.35
CA ALA A 51 -3.73 3.26 -3.18
C ALA A 51 -3.10 4.03 -2.00
N TYR A 52 -1.81 3.84 -1.74
CA TYR A 52 -1.06 4.60 -0.73
C TYR A 52 -1.09 6.11 -1.00
N ARG A 53 -0.83 6.50 -2.26
CA ARG A 53 -0.83 7.92 -2.66
C ARG A 53 -2.19 8.56 -2.47
N PHE A 54 -3.25 7.90 -2.95
CA PHE A 54 -4.62 8.37 -2.79
C PHE A 54 -4.98 8.55 -1.32
N MET A 55 -4.68 7.55 -0.49
CA MET A 55 -4.95 7.57 0.94
C MET A 55 -4.22 8.72 1.64
N LYS A 56 -2.95 8.98 1.29
CA LYS A 56 -2.18 10.09 1.84
C LYS A 56 -2.81 11.45 1.50
N GLN A 57 -3.27 11.62 0.26
CA GLN A 57 -3.95 12.84 -0.19
C GLN A 57 -5.27 13.05 0.56
N GLU A 58 -6.09 12.01 0.73
CA GLU A 58 -7.36 12.14 1.45
C GLU A 58 -7.17 12.42 2.94
N LYS A 59 -6.14 11.85 3.57
CA LYS A 59 -5.77 12.18 4.96
C LYS A 59 -5.37 13.65 5.14
N GLU A 60 -4.63 14.23 4.18
CA GLU A 60 -4.19 15.63 4.22
C GLU A 60 -5.35 16.63 4.05
N ARG A 61 -6.46 16.21 3.42
CA ARG A 61 -7.65 17.05 3.23
C ARG A 61 -8.56 17.15 4.47
N LEU A 62 -8.37 16.27 5.46
CA LEU A 62 -9.21 16.15 6.65
C LEU A 62 -8.67 16.93 7.86
#